data_AF-A0A7W5YPR3-F1
#
_entry.id   AF-A0A7W5YPR3-F1
#
_cell.length_a   1.000
_cell.length_b   1.000
_cell.length_c   1.000
_cell.angle_alpha   90.00
_cell.angle_beta   90.00
_cell.angle_gamma   90.00
#
_symmetry.space_group_name_H-M   'P 1'
#
loop_
_entity.id
_entity.type
_entity.pdbx_description
1 polymer ?
#
loop_
_entity_poly.entity_id
_entity_poly.type
_entity_poly.pdbx_seq_one_letter_code
_entity_poly.pdbx_strand_id
1 'polypeptide(L)'
;MSRSMKTLCKIALLALALAVSAAWLVVLRLKDVAAPLLVAYGLLLLGLAIGLLWPHTLGRRSTRTRVLALLGAPAALSTLGLYFAVVFYVTDVPVLLGLACAAALAAALVAGLRGRRGRAGAAAGRSRRALLLGGAGLALGALSGLSVSRVDRHRRDVLAQGAKDLKEAVRAPGARRRGAVGSVRVFPLHTGDTVVTYGQFYGGLDGWEGLTGYTRTLLDKAQIAVPVYAYLIDHPLHGLMMVDTGVSWEQANDHDGYYGHGGMASRLLTERHEYRLTADQDLRVQVARLGYDVKEISTVFLTHVHDDHAGGLRSLPRATVVMDRRDWNEGVLYPYSFDLVKERLSFPAFDSGPLLAFPHSQDHFGDGSVVLLPTPGHSPGHMCVLVRMDGASALFMGDTLYTLPHLAVDEVRQMTIGGADTARQVEAARRVQRLLASATDTVPLFAHDNTRYRHAVASAFSQGRPDAAELLALRRHMDTVLTPDWRLRPGQAPHFVPSSSGAGVGEVAFR
;
A
#
# COMPACT_ATOMS: atom_id res chain seq x y z
N MET A 1 49.13 -10.44 -6.46
CA MET A 1 48.36 -9.35 -5.82
C MET A 1 49.24 -8.58 -4.84
N SER A 2 49.53 -7.30 -5.10
CA SER A 2 50.30 -6.45 -4.19
C SER A 2 49.59 -6.29 -2.83
N ARG A 3 50.33 -5.95 -1.76
CA ARG A 3 49.73 -5.67 -0.44
C ARG A 3 48.64 -4.59 -0.54
N SER A 4 48.88 -3.54 -1.32
CA SER A 4 47.92 -2.47 -1.58
C SER A 4 46.63 -2.98 -2.24
N MET A 5 46.74 -3.86 -3.24
CA MET A 5 45.56 -4.45 -3.91
C MET A 5 44.75 -5.35 -2.98
N LYS A 6 45.40 -6.07 -2.04
CA LYS A 6 44.70 -6.87 -1.02
C LYS A 6 43.95 -5.99 -0.02
N THR A 7 44.53 -4.86 0.37
CA THR A 7 43.88 -3.90 1.26
C THR A 7 42.68 -3.24 0.58
N LEU A 8 42.83 -2.79 -0.67
CA LEU A 8 41.75 -2.24 -1.49
C LEU A 8 40.57 -3.21 -1.62
N CYS A 9 40.84 -4.48 -1.96
CA CYS A 9 39.80 -5.52 -2.00
C CYS A 9 39.08 -5.70 -0.66
N LYS A 10 39.79 -5.68 0.47
CA LYS A 10 39.16 -5.79 1.80
C LYS A 10 38.30 -4.57 2.13
N ILE A 11 38.74 -3.37 1.76
CA ILE A 11 37.98 -2.13 1.94
C ILE A 11 36.69 -2.20 1.12
N ALA A 12 36.77 -2.61 -0.15
CA ALA A 12 35.60 -2.77 -1.01
C ALA A 12 34.60 -3.80 -0.44
N LEU A 13 35.10 -4.94 0.07
CA LEU A 13 34.26 -5.95 0.73
C LEU A 13 33.62 -5.43 2.02
N LEU A 14 34.34 -4.61 2.80
CA LEU A 14 33.78 -3.98 4.00
C LEU A 14 32.67 -3.00 3.59
N ALA A 15 32.91 -2.14 2.61
CA ALA A 15 31.92 -1.17 2.14
C ALA A 15 30.63 -1.87 1.67
N LEU A 16 30.76 -2.96 0.90
CA LEU A 16 29.61 -3.77 0.48
C LEU A 16 28.88 -4.39 1.67
N ALA A 17 29.61 -4.98 2.63
CA ALA A 17 29.00 -5.59 3.82
C ALA A 17 28.25 -4.55 4.68
N LEU A 18 28.79 -3.33 4.79
CA LEU A 18 28.14 -2.22 5.48
C LEU A 18 26.89 -1.75 4.75
N ALA A 19 26.92 -1.64 3.43
CA ALA A 19 25.74 -1.28 2.64
C ALA A 19 24.60 -2.30 2.81
N VAL A 20 24.91 -3.60 2.74
CA VAL A 20 23.93 -4.67 2.97
C VAL A 20 23.40 -4.65 4.40
N SER A 21 24.27 -4.45 5.40
CA SER A 21 23.86 -4.36 6.80
C SER A 21 22.97 -3.14 7.06
N ALA A 22 23.29 -1.99 6.47
CA ALA A 22 22.48 -0.79 6.58
C ALA A 22 21.09 -1.00 5.96
N ALA A 23 21.01 -1.56 4.75
CA ALA A 23 19.73 -1.91 4.12
C ALA A 23 18.90 -2.85 5.00
N TRP A 24 19.53 -3.86 5.62
CA TRP A 24 18.85 -4.78 6.53
C TRP A 24 18.34 -4.10 7.81
N LEU A 25 19.13 -3.20 8.40
CA LEU A 25 18.68 -2.43 9.58
C LEU A 25 17.52 -1.50 9.24
N VAL A 26 17.47 -0.94 8.03
CA VAL A 26 16.32 -0.17 7.54
C VAL A 26 15.07 -1.05 7.46
N VAL A 27 15.16 -2.24 6.88
CA VAL A 27 14.05 -3.21 6.82
C VAL A 27 13.54 -3.56 8.23
N LEU A 28 14.44 -3.85 9.17
CA LEU A 28 14.04 -4.14 10.55
C LEU A 28 13.44 -2.92 11.25
N ARG A 29 13.90 -1.70 10.94
CA ARG A 29 13.29 -0.47 11.45
C ARG A 29 11.89 -0.24 10.87
N LEU A 30 11.67 -0.59 9.61
CA LEU A 30 10.35 -0.54 8.98
C LEU A 30 9.35 -1.40 9.75
N LYS A 31 9.78 -2.58 10.18
CA LYS A 31 9.00 -3.51 10.98
C LYS A 31 9.03 -3.26 12.49
N ASP A 32 9.18 -2.00 12.89
CA ASP A 32 9.09 -1.53 14.28
C ASP A 32 10.05 -2.15 15.30
N VAL A 33 11.20 -2.66 14.85
CA VAL A 33 12.28 -3.03 15.78
C VAL A 33 12.80 -1.76 16.46
N ALA A 34 12.91 -1.81 17.79
CA ALA A 34 13.37 -0.71 18.61
C ALA A 34 14.80 -0.27 18.23
N ALA A 35 15.02 1.04 18.09
CA ALA A 35 16.31 1.61 17.69
C ALA A 35 17.50 1.13 18.55
N PRO A 36 17.40 1.00 19.90
CA PRO A 36 18.50 0.47 20.71
C PRO A 36 18.89 -0.97 20.33
N LEU A 37 17.93 -1.83 19.98
CA LEU A 37 18.19 -3.19 19.52
C LEU A 37 18.91 -3.17 18.16
N LEU A 38 18.50 -2.27 17.25
CA LEU A 38 19.14 -2.10 15.95
C LEU A 38 20.58 -1.58 16.07
N VAL A 39 20.85 -0.65 16.98
CA VAL A 39 22.21 -0.16 17.25
C VAL A 39 23.09 -1.29 17.78
N ALA A 40 22.61 -2.04 18.77
CA ALA A 40 23.35 -3.18 19.33
C ALA A 40 23.65 -4.24 18.26
N TYR A 41 22.64 -4.58 17.44
CA TYR A 41 22.77 -5.54 16.36
C TYR A 41 23.68 -5.04 15.21
N GLY A 42 23.60 -3.76 14.85
CA GLY A 42 24.47 -3.14 13.85
C GLY A 42 25.93 -3.13 14.27
N LEU A 43 26.24 -2.81 15.54
CA LEU A 43 27.59 -2.90 16.09
C LEU A 43 28.13 -4.34 16.07
N LEU A 44 27.27 -5.32 16.34
CA LEU A 44 27.61 -6.74 16.24
C LEU A 44 27.95 -7.16 14.81
N LEU A 45 27.18 -6.74 13.81
CA LEU A 45 27.46 -6.98 12.38
C LEU A 45 28.75 -6.29 11.93
N LEU A 46 28.97 -5.04 12.34
CA LEU A 46 30.20 -4.29 12.06
C LEU A 46 31.43 -5.00 12.64
N GLY A 47 31.35 -5.42 13.91
CA GLY A 47 32.41 -6.17 14.58
C GLY A 47 32.72 -7.49 13.86
N LEU A 48 31.69 -8.21 13.42
CA LEU A 48 31.86 -9.44 12.64
C LEU A 48 32.57 -9.18 11.31
N ALA A 49 32.14 -8.16 10.55
CA ALA A 49 32.73 -7.82 9.26
C ALA A 49 34.21 -7.43 9.38
N ILE A 50 34.53 -6.54 10.33
CA ILE A 50 35.92 -6.13 10.61
C ILE A 50 36.75 -7.34 11.07
N GLY A 51 36.23 -8.15 11.99
CA GLY A 51 36.94 -9.33 12.51
C GLY A 51 37.21 -10.40 11.46
N LEU A 52 36.37 -10.56 10.43
CA LEU A 52 36.62 -11.52 9.36
C LEU A 52 37.70 -11.03 8.38
N LEU A 53 37.71 -9.73 8.08
CA LEU A 53 38.65 -9.09 7.16
C LEU A 53 40.03 -8.84 7.79
N TRP A 54 40.05 -8.49 9.09
CA TRP A 54 41.24 -8.23 9.90
C TRP A 54 41.13 -8.85 11.30
N PRO A 55 41.22 -10.18 11.44
CA PRO A 55 41.04 -10.86 12.73
C PRO A 55 41.94 -10.36 13.86
N HIS A 56 43.13 -9.86 13.54
CA HIS A 56 44.10 -9.36 14.52
C HIS A 56 43.72 -8.04 15.20
N THR A 57 42.79 -7.26 14.63
CA THR A 57 42.32 -5.99 15.26
C THR A 57 41.53 -6.24 16.54
N LEU A 58 40.97 -7.44 16.70
CA LEU A 58 40.27 -7.89 17.91
C LEU A 58 41.22 -8.57 18.93
N GLY A 59 42.54 -8.42 18.75
CA GLY A 59 43.58 -8.91 19.65
C GLY A 59 44.64 -9.78 18.96
N ARG A 60 45.88 -9.73 19.46
CA ARG A 60 47.07 -10.39 18.86
C ARG A 60 46.90 -11.91 18.63
N ARG A 61 46.07 -12.60 19.44
CA ARG A 61 45.81 -14.05 19.34
C ARG A 61 44.48 -14.42 18.66
N SER A 62 43.73 -13.43 18.16
CA SER A 62 42.45 -13.66 17.50
C SER A 62 42.66 -14.35 16.14
N THR A 63 41.87 -15.39 15.90
CA THR A 63 41.82 -16.13 14.62
C THR A 63 40.42 -16.00 14.06
N ARG A 64 40.26 -16.12 12.72
CA ARG A 64 38.94 -16.09 12.08
C ARG A 64 37.94 -17.06 12.73
N THR A 65 38.41 -18.20 13.23
CA THR A 65 37.58 -19.19 13.95
C THR A 65 37.02 -18.64 15.26
N ARG A 66 37.82 -17.91 16.04
CA ARG A 66 37.35 -17.28 17.28
C ARG A 66 36.41 -16.11 17.01
N VAL A 67 36.69 -15.31 15.97
CA VAL A 67 35.78 -14.25 15.52
C VAL A 67 34.41 -14.82 15.14
N LEU A 68 34.38 -15.89 14.36
CA LEU A 68 33.14 -16.56 14.00
C LEU A 68 32.39 -17.12 15.22
N ALA A 69 33.11 -17.63 16.22
CA ALA A 69 32.48 -18.12 17.44
C ALA A 69 31.93 -16.99 18.33
N LEU A 70 32.67 -15.89 18.51
CA LEU A 70 32.33 -14.81 19.43
C LEU A 70 31.37 -13.77 18.85
N LEU A 71 31.42 -13.52 17.54
CA LEU A 71 30.60 -12.51 16.87
C LEU A 71 29.68 -13.14 15.84
N GLY A 72 30.14 -14.19 15.13
CA GLY A 72 29.36 -14.83 14.07
C GLY A 72 28.15 -15.60 14.58
N ALA A 73 28.32 -16.42 15.61
CA ALA A 73 27.21 -17.17 16.20
C ALA A 73 26.16 -16.24 16.86
N PRO A 74 26.54 -15.24 17.67
CA PRO A 74 25.58 -14.26 18.17
C PRO A 74 24.90 -13.48 17.05
N ALA A 75 25.64 -13.00 16.04
CA ALA A 75 25.03 -12.28 14.91
C ALA A 75 23.98 -13.13 14.19
N ALA A 76 24.27 -14.41 13.93
CA ALA A 76 23.35 -15.34 13.29
C ALA A 76 22.11 -15.59 14.15
N LEU A 77 22.28 -15.82 15.46
CA LEU A 77 21.17 -16.03 16.39
C LEU A 77 20.32 -14.76 16.54
N SER A 78 20.93 -13.58 16.61
CA SER A 78 20.22 -12.30 16.63
C SER A 78 19.47 -12.02 15.33
N THR A 79 20.08 -12.33 14.17
CA THR A 79 19.39 -12.25 12.87
C THR A 79 18.15 -13.12 12.86
N LEU A 80 18.29 -14.37 13.32
CA LEU A 80 17.20 -15.35 13.37
C LEU A 80 16.11 -14.91 14.35
N GLY A 81 16.49 -14.48 15.55
CA GLY A 81 15.55 -13.99 16.57
C GLY A 81 14.79 -12.75 16.12
N LEU A 82 15.47 -11.77 15.48
CA LEU A 82 14.82 -10.59 14.90
C LEU A 82 13.88 -11.00 13.76
N TYR A 83 14.30 -11.90 12.87
CA TYR A 83 13.40 -12.43 11.85
C TYR A 83 12.14 -13.04 12.47
N PHE A 84 12.29 -13.88 13.51
CA PHE A 84 11.14 -14.52 14.19
C PHE A 84 10.24 -13.55 14.94
N ALA A 85 10.77 -12.46 15.48
CA ALA A 85 9.98 -11.51 16.25
C ALA A 85 9.21 -10.50 15.37
N VAL A 86 9.63 -10.35 14.11
CA VAL A 86 9.34 -9.13 13.31
C VAL A 86 8.78 -9.46 11.93
N VAL A 87 9.25 -10.56 11.33
CA VAL A 87 8.93 -10.93 9.95
C VAL A 87 8.18 -12.26 9.91
N PHE A 88 8.32 -13.11 10.93
CA PHE A 88 7.84 -14.48 10.88
C PHE A 88 6.32 -14.58 11.00
N TYR A 89 5.73 -15.06 9.92
CA TYR A 89 4.38 -15.60 9.89
C TYR A 89 4.44 -17.11 9.62
N VAL A 90 3.34 -17.81 9.94
CA VAL A 90 3.22 -19.24 9.62
C VAL A 90 3.43 -19.50 8.11
N THR A 91 3.13 -18.51 7.25
CA THR A 91 3.36 -18.57 5.79
C THR A 91 4.85 -18.50 5.39
N ASP A 92 5.76 -18.19 6.32
CA ASP A 92 7.21 -18.08 6.10
C ASP A 92 8.00 -19.35 6.44
N VAL A 93 7.34 -20.33 7.07
CA VAL A 93 7.95 -21.60 7.45
C VAL A 93 8.68 -22.30 6.28
N PRO A 94 8.14 -22.37 5.05
CA PRO A 94 8.83 -23.01 3.93
C PRO A 94 10.13 -22.29 3.55
N VAL A 95 10.09 -20.96 3.47
CA VAL A 95 11.23 -20.12 3.08
C VAL A 95 12.36 -20.26 4.09
N LEU A 96 12.04 -20.23 5.39
CA LEU A 96 13.03 -20.34 6.45
C LEU A 96 13.71 -21.69 6.51
N LEU A 97 12.91 -22.77 6.40
CA LEU A 97 13.44 -24.12 6.35
C LEU A 97 14.32 -24.32 5.10
N GLY A 98 13.95 -23.70 3.97
CA GLY A 98 14.76 -23.69 2.75
C GLY A 98 16.09 -22.96 2.90
N LEU A 99 16.10 -21.79 3.53
CA LEU A 99 17.33 -21.05 3.83
C LEU A 99 18.23 -21.79 4.83
N ALA A 100 17.63 -22.38 5.86
CA ALA A 100 18.36 -23.19 6.85
C ALA A 100 18.97 -24.45 6.19
N CYS A 101 18.24 -25.09 5.27
CA CYS A 101 18.75 -26.17 4.42
C CYS A 101 19.97 -25.71 3.61
N ALA A 102 19.86 -24.62 2.86
CA ALA A 102 20.94 -24.09 2.04
C ALA A 102 22.20 -23.77 2.89
N ALA A 103 22.01 -23.14 4.04
CA ALA A 103 23.10 -22.85 4.97
C ALA A 103 23.77 -24.12 5.52
N ALA A 104 22.98 -25.13 5.90
CA ALA A 104 23.49 -26.40 6.42
C ALA A 104 24.26 -27.19 5.35
N LEU A 105 23.76 -27.24 4.11
CA LEU A 105 24.43 -27.88 2.98
C LEU A 105 25.73 -27.15 2.60
N ALA A 106 25.72 -25.81 2.58
CA ALA A 106 26.94 -25.03 2.34
C ALA A 106 27.99 -25.27 3.45
N ALA A 107 27.56 -25.32 4.72
CA ALA A 107 28.44 -25.63 5.83
C ALA A 107 29.00 -27.06 5.75
N ALA A 108 28.20 -28.03 5.31
CA ALA A 108 28.61 -29.40 5.05
C ALA A 108 29.67 -29.47 3.94
N LEU A 109 29.45 -28.78 2.83
CA LEU A 109 30.39 -28.69 1.71
C LEU A 109 31.74 -28.10 2.15
N VAL A 110 31.72 -26.99 2.89
CA VAL A 110 32.93 -26.35 3.41
C VAL A 110 33.67 -27.27 4.39
N ALA A 111 32.94 -27.99 5.26
CA ALA A 111 33.53 -28.97 6.18
C ALA A 111 34.18 -30.14 5.42
N GLY A 112 33.54 -30.63 4.35
CA GLY A 112 34.08 -31.68 3.47
C GLY A 112 35.33 -31.24 2.70
N LEU A 113 35.31 -30.06 2.08
CA LEU A 113 36.44 -29.50 1.33
C LEU A 113 37.67 -29.25 2.23
N ARG A 114 37.46 -28.84 3.48
CA ARG A 114 38.53 -28.70 4.48
C ARG A 114 39.03 -30.04 5.02
N GLY A 115 38.28 -31.13 4.85
CA GLY A 115 38.69 -32.50 5.19
C GLY A 115 39.81 -33.03 4.28
N ARG A 116 39.77 -32.68 2.99
CA ARG A 116 40.78 -33.11 1.98
C ARG A 116 42.18 -32.49 2.16
N ARG A 117 42.35 -31.48 3.03
CA ARG A 117 43.60 -30.70 3.18
C ARG A 117 44.34 -30.90 4.53
N GLY A 118 44.00 -31.89 5.37
CA GLY A 118 44.60 -32.02 6.72
C GLY A 118 44.96 -33.45 7.16
N ARG A 119 45.84 -33.57 8.17
CA ARG A 119 46.35 -34.82 8.78
C ARG A 119 45.23 -35.80 9.20
N ALA A 120 45.47 -37.10 8.98
CA ALA A 120 44.50 -38.21 9.06
C ALA A 120 43.63 -38.27 10.33
N GLY A 121 44.17 -37.98 11.52
CA GLY A 121 43.41 -38.04 12.78
C GLY A 121 42.31 -36.98 12.93
N ALA A 122 42.44 -35.83 12.25
CA ALA A 122 41.43 -34.77 12.27
C ALA A 122 40.43 -34.87 11.10
N ALA A 123 40.58 -35.87 10.22
CA ALA A 123 39.71 -36.10 9.07
C ALA A 123 38.41 -36.84 9.45
N ALA A 124 38.45 -37.75 10.44
CA ALA A 124 37.28 -38.48 10.93
C ALA A 124 36.24 -37.57 11.63
N GLY A 125 36.69 -36.64 12.48
CA GLY A 125 35.80 -35.65 13.11
C GLY A 125 35.20 -34.66 12.11
N ARG A 126 35.93 -34.33 11.03
CA ARG A 126 35.47 -33.41 9.97
C ARG A 126 34.47 -34.07 9.01
N SER A 127 34.66 -35.34 8.66
CA SER A 127 33.70 -36.12 7.86
C SER A 127 32.40 -36.36 8.61
N ARG A 128 32.46 -36.69 9.90
CA ARG A 128 31.25 -36.79 10.76
C ARG A 128 30.48 -35.47 10.81
N ARG A 129 31.17 -34.33 10.91
CA ARG A 129 30.54 -33.00 10.90
C ARG A 129 29.90 -32.67 9.55
N ALA A 130 30.55 -33.00 8.44
CA ALA A 130 29.98 -32.83 7.10
C ALA A 130 28.72 -33.70 6.90
N LEU A 131 28.74 -34.95 7.40
CA LEU A 131 27.61 -35.86 7.33
C LEU A 131 26.42 -35.37 8.17
N LEU A 132 26.67 -34.92 9.42
CA LEU A 132 25.63 -34.38 10.30
C LEU A 132 24.99 -33.11 9.73
N LEU A 133 25.80 -32.17 9.23
CA LEU A 133 25.30 -30.94 8.62
C LEU A 133 24.58 -31.22 7.29
N GLY A 134 25.07 -32.17 6.49
CA GLY A 134 24.42 -32.60 5.26
C GLY A 134 23.06 -33.25 5.52
N GLY A 135 22.99 -34.16 6.50
CA GLY A 135 21.75 -34.80 6.95
C GLY A 135 20.75 -33.79 7.52
N ALA A 136 21.20 -32.83 8.33
CA ALA A 136 20.37 -31.73 8.81
C ALA A 136 19.85 -30.87 7.66
N GLY A 137 20.69 -30.56 6.66
CA GLY A 137 20.29 -29.85 5.45
C GLY A 137 19.18 -30.57 4.69
N LEU A 138 19.35 -31.88 4.41
CA LEU A 138 18.34 -32.69 3.74
C LEU A 138 17.02 -32.76 4.52
N ALA A 139 17.08 -32.92 5.85
CA ALA A 139 15.89 -32.95 6.70
C ALA A 139 15.15 -31.60 6.69
N LEU A 140 15.87 -30.48 6.78
CA LEU A 140 15.30 -29.14 6.69
C LEU A 140 14.69 -28.88 5.31
N GLY A 141 15.33 -29.36 4.23
CA GLY A 141 14.78 -29.29 2.88
C GLY A 141 13.48 -30.07 2.72
N ALA A 142 13.41 -31.28 3.29
CA ALA A 142 12.17 -32.07 3.30
C ALA A 142 11.05 -31.39 4.10
N LEU A 143 11.37 -30.85 5.28
CA LEU A 143 10.40 -30.09 6.09
C LEU A 143 9.94 -28.81 5.39
N SER A 144 10.83 -28.12 4.65
CA SER A 144 10.49 -26.97 3.81
C SER A 144 9.46 -27.36 2.74
N GLY A 145 9.70 -28.44 2.00
CA GLY A 145 8.76 -28.93 1.00
C GLY A 145 7.41 -29.33 1.59
N LEU A 146 7.42 -30.02 2.74
CA LEU A 146 6.18 -30.43 3.42
C LEU A 146 5.38 -29.25 3.98
N SER A 147 6.05 -28.18 4.42
CA SER A 147 5.38 -27.01 5.00
C SER A 147 4.67 -26.15 3.96
N VAL A 148 5.09 -26.17 2.68
CA VAL A 148 4.37 -25.48 1.58
C VAL A 148 2.90 -25.91 1.55
N SER A 149 2.63 -27.21 1.61
CA SER A 149 1.26 -27.74 1.61
C SER A 149 0.42 -27.27 2.81
N ARG A 150 1.03 -27.01 3.96
CA ARG A 150 0.35 -26.48 5.15
C ARG A 150 0.03 -25.00 4.99
N VAL A 151 0.96 -24.23 4.45
CA VAL A 151 0.77 -22.80 4.15
C VAL A 151 -0.34 -22.62 3.11
N ASP A 152 -0.32 -23.40 2.03
CA ASP A 152 -1.36 -23.35 1.01
C ASP A 152 -2.74 -23.75 1.56
N ARG A 153 -2.80 -24.75 2.45
CA ARG A 153 -4.05 -25.09 3.15
C ARG A 153 -4.55 -23.93 4.00
N HIS A 154 -3.70 -23.35 4.84
CA HIS A 154 -4.09 -22.23 5.69
C HIS A 154 -4.63 -21.05 4.87
N ARG A 155 -3.96 -20.67 3.78
CA ARG A 155 -4.43 -19.61 2.88
C ARG A 155 -5.77 -19.95 2.24
N ARG A 156 -5.94 -21.19 1.76
CA ARG A 156 -7.23 -21.66 1.23
C ARG A 156 -8.34 -21.61 2.29
N ASP A 157 -8.04 -21.95 3.54
CA ASP A 157 -9.01 -21.93 4.63
C ASP A 157 -9.45 -20.50 4.96
N VAL A 158 -8.51 -19.53 5.01
CA VAL A 158 -8.80 -18.10 5.19
C VAL A 158 -9.69 -17.57 4.07
N LEU A 159 -9.34 -17.86 2.81
CA LEU A 159 -10.13 -17.45 1.65
C LEU A 159 -11.51 -18.13 1.62
N ALA A 160 -11.59 -19.41 2.00
CA ALA A 160 -12.85 -20.14 2.04
C ALA A 160 -13.79 -19.63 3.16
N GLN A 161 -13.24 -19.24 4.32
CA GLN A 161 -14.02 -18.62 5.39
C GLN A 161 -14.53 -17.25 4.94
N GLY A 162 -13.66 -16.40 4.39
CA GLY A 162 -14.07 -15.12 3.84
C GLY A 162 -15.15 -15.25 2.78
N ALA A 163 -15.03 -16.22 1.86
CA ALA A 163 -16.05 -16.48 0.85
C ALA A 163 -17.41 -16.89 1.44
N LYS A 164 -17.44 -17.59 2.58
CA LYS A 164 -18.67 -17.90 3.30
C LYS A 164 -19.27 -16.64 3.92
N ASP A 165 -18.45 -15.88 4.67
CA ASP A 165 -18.87 -14.65 5.35
C ASP A 165 -19.44 -13.64 4.35
N LEU A 166 -18.76 -13.47 3.21
CA LEU A 166 -19.22 -12.62 2.11
C LEU A 166 -20.54 -13.11 1.49
N LYS A 167 -20.69 -14.42 1.28
CA LYS A 167 -21.92 -14.98 0.72
C LYS A 167 -23.10 -14.81 1.68
N GLU A 168 -22.87 -14.92 2.97
CA GLU A 168 -23.87 -14.65 4.00
C GLU A 168 -24.21 -13.15 4.06
N ALA A 169 -23.21 -12.27 4.05
CA ALA A 169 -23.39 -10.82 4.08
C ALA A 169 -24.14 -10.28 2.85
N VAL A 170 -23.86 -10.80 1.64
CA VAL A 170 -24.61 -10.45 0.41
C VAL A 170 -26.08 -10.85 0.50
N ARG A 171 -26.39 -11.94 1.21
CA ARG A 171 -27.77 -12.46 1.38
C ARG A 171 -28.54 -11.77 2.51
N ALA A 172 -27.86 -11.04 3.38
CA ALA A 172 -28.50 -10.31 4.46
C ALA A 172 -29.48 -9.27 3.86
N PRO A 173 -30.67 -9.08 4.44
CA PRO A 173 -31.65 -8.13 3.91
C PRO A 173 -31.06 -6.72 3.75
N GLY A 174 -31.02 -6.23 2.51
CA GLY A 174 -30.65 -4.85 2.20
C GLY A 174 -31.80 -3.89 2.50
N ALA A 175 -31.48 -2.67 2.96
CA ALA A 175 -32.46 -1.67 3.35
C ALA A 175 -33.05 -0.87 2.17
N ARG A 176 -32.60 -1.09 0.93
CA ARG A 176 -32.96 -0.23 -0.21
C ARG A 176 -33.51 -1.04 -1.39
N ARG A 177 -34.67 -0.61 -1.89
CA ARG A 177 -35.23 -1.00 -3.19
C ARG A 177 -34.73 -0.01 -4.25
N ARG A 178 -34.56 -0.46 -5.51
CA ARG A 178 -34.31 0.44 -6.65
C ARG A 178 -35.26 1.64 -6.57
N GLY A 179 -34.69 2.85 -6.65
CA GLY A 179 -35.47 4.09 -6.59
C GLY A 179 -36.16 4.36 -7.92
N ALA A 180 -37.03 5.37 -7.94
CA ALA A 180 -37.80 5.75 -9.12
C ALA A 180 -36.88 6.06 -10.31
N VAL A 181 -37.30 5.60 -11.49
CA VAL A 181 -36.65 5.75 -12.79
C VAL A 181 -36.59 7.23 -13.18
N GLY A 182 -35.43 7.73 -13.63
CA GLY A 182 -35.37 8.98 -14.39
C GLY A 182 -34.12 9.87 -14.23
N SER A 183 -33.33 9.73 -13.17
CA SER A 183 -32.17 10.60 -12.92
C SER A 183 -30.94 9.85 -12.43
N VAL A 184 -29.76 10.43 -12.65
CA VAL A 184 -28.48 9.87 -12.22
C VAL A 184 -28.37 9.91 -10.70
N ARG A 185 -27.95 8.80 -10.09
CA ARG A 185 -27.76 8.65 -8.65
C ARG A 185 -26.35 8.17 -8.33
N VAL A 186 -25.78 8.67 -7.24
CA VAL A 186 -24.42 8.38 -6.76
C VAL A 186 -24.47 7.88 -5.33
N PHE A 187 -23.85 6.74 -5.04
CA PHE A 187 -23.77 6.16 -3.70
C PHE A 187 -22.32 5.96 -3.27
N PRO A 188 -21.85 6.68 -2.22
CA PRO A 188 -20.57 6.41 -1.59
C PRO A 188 -20.56 5.03 -0.92
N LEU A 189 -19.55 4.22 -1.21
CA LEU A 189 -19.36 2.88 -0.65
C LEU A 189 -18.05 2.86 0.16
N HIS A 190 -18.14 2.57 1.46
CA HIS A 190 -16.94 2.41 2.29
C HIS A 190 -16.39 1.00 2.07
N THR A 191 -15.30 0.92 1.30
CA THR A 191 -14.69 -0.33 0.82
C THR A 191 -13.44 -0.71 1.58
N GLY A 192 -13.45 -0.49 2.90
CA GLY A 192 -12.33 -0.77 3.79
C GLY A 192 -11.55 0.47 4.19
N ASP A 193 -10.45 0.25 4.90
CA ASP A 193 -9.57 1.28 5.42
C ASP A 193 -8.11 0.91 5.08
N THR A 194 -7.28 1.92 4.84
CA THR A 194 -5.82 1.77 4.73
C THR A 194 -5.12 2.39 5.93
N VAL A 195 -4.03 1.76 6.35
CA VAL A 195 -3.17 2.16 7.46
C VAL A 195 -1.89 2.73 6.88
N VAL A 196 -1.75 4.04 7.04
CA VAL A 196 -0.70 4.84 6.39
C VAL A 196 0.01 5.70 7.42
N THR A 197 1.21 6.17 7.08
CA THR A 197 1.93 7.13 7.93
C THR A 197 1.22 8.48 7.90
N TYR A 198 0.98 9.08 9.06
CA TYR A 198 0.35 10.40 9.22
C TYR A 198 0.99 11.44 8.31
N GLY A 199 2.33 11.49 8.26
CA GLY A 199 3.04 12.45 7.43
C GLY A 199 2.90 12.25 5.92
N GLN A 200 2.66 11.01 5.45
CA GLN A 200 2.32 10.75 4.04
C GLN A 200 0.99 11.42 3.65
N PHE A 201 0.07 11.56 4.62
CA PHE A 201 -1.25 12.15 4.43
C PHE A 201 -1.34 13.62 4.82
N TYR A 202 -0.62 14.08 5.85
CA TYR A 202 -0.81 15.39 6.48
C TYR A 202 0.51 16.08 6.83
N GLY A 203 1.57 15.76 6.09
CA GLY A 203 2.93 16.21 6.36
C GLY A 203 3.24 17.70 6.15
N GLY A 204 2.24 18.50 5.78
CA GLY A 204 2.40 19.92 5.44
C GLY A 204 3.10 20.13 4.09
N LEU A 205 3.64 21.33 3.86
CA LEU A 205 4.32 21.68 2.60
C LEU A 205 5.78 21.22 2.52
N ASP A 206 6.45 21.09 3.67
CA ASP A 206 7.90 21.06 3.77
C ASP A 206 8.50 19.66 4.00
N GLY A 207 7.85 18.56 3.60
CA GLY A 207 8.31 17.30 4.20
C GLY A 207 8.21 15.95 3.55
N TRP A 208 7.59 15.77 2.40
CA TRP A 208 7.33 14.40 1.92
C TRP A 208 7.68 14.20 0.45
N GLU A 209 8.68 14.96 -0.03
CA GLU A 209 9.18 14.86 -1.41
C GLU A 209 10.54 14.17 -1.49
N GLY A 210 10.75 13.39 -2.56
CA GLY A 210 12.03 12.78 -2.89
C GLY A 210 12.62 11.93 -1.76
N LEU A 211 13.96 11.84 -1.70
CA LEU A 211 14.65 10.98 -0.74
C LEU A 211 14.48 11.44 0.72
N THR A 212 14.37 12.76 0.97
CA THR A 212 14.18 13.30 2.32
C THR A 212 12.78 13.02 2.84
N GLY A 213 11.76 13.16 1.98
CA GLY A 213 10.41 12.74 2.29
C GLY A 213 10.32 11.25 2.56
N TYR A 214 10.90 10.44 1.67
CA TYR A 214 10.96 9.00 1.85
C TYR A 214 11.62 8.62 3.19
N THR A 215 12.77 9.19 3.52
CA THR A 215 13.44 8.92 4.80
C THR A 215 12.62 9.36 6.01
N ARG A 216 11.85 10.45 5.94
CA ARG A 216 10.89 10.83 6.97
C ARG A 216 9.77 9.80 7.11
N THR A 217 9.23 9.26 6.00
CA THR A 217 8.27 8.14 6.03
C THR A 217 8.81 6.90 6.70
N LEU A 218 10.10 6.59 6.51
CA LEU A 218 10.71 5.43 7.15
C LEU A 218 10.92 5.62 8.66
N LEU A 219 11.14 6.87 9.10
CA LEU A 219 11.49 7.19 10.48
C LEU A 219 10.27 7.53 11.34
N ASP A 220 9.28 8.20 10.77
CA ASP A 220 8.00 8.50 11.40
C ASP A 220 7.13 7.24 11.45
N LYS A 221 6.61 6.97 12.64
CA LYS A 221 5.79 5.80 12.96
C LYS A 221 4.39 6.17 13.41
N ALA A 222 4.03 7.46 13.34
CA ALA A 222 2.67 7.89 13.55
C ALA A 222 1.82 7.30 12.42
N GLN A 223 1.09 6.23 12.70
CA GLN A 223 0.17 5.61 11.74
C GLN A 223 -1.25 6.10 11.99
N ILE A 224 -2.00 6.31 10.92
CA ILE A 224 -3.43 6.63 10.94
C ILE A 224 -4.18 5.63 10.06
N ALA A 225 -5.43 5.36 10.40
CA ALA A 225 -6.35 4.66 9.51
C ALA A 225 -7.16 5.71 8.75
N VAL A 226 -7.23 5.56 7.44
CA VAL A 226 -8.02 6.40 6.55
C VAL A 226 -8.96 5.51 5.74
N PRO A 227 -10.21 5.94 5.52
CA PRO A 227 -11.17 5.13 4.78
C PRO A 227 -10.78 5.05 3.30
N VAL A 228 -11.27 4.02 2.62
CA VAL A 228 -11.21 3.89 1.17
C VAL A 228 -12.63 3.89 0.64
N TYR A 229 -12.97 4.88 -0.18
CA TYR A 229 -14.29 5.00 -0.79
C TYR A 229 -14.24 4.72 -2.29
N ALA A 230 -15.14 3.84 -2.73
CA ALA A 230 -15.55 3.72 -4.12
C ALA A 230 -16.97 4.25 -4.27
N TYR A 231 -17.41 4.53 -5.50
CA TYR A 231 -18.70 5.17 -5.73
C TYR A 231 -19.51 4.45 -6.79
N LEU A 232 -20.72 4.02 -6.43
CA LEU A 232 -21.66 3.44 -7.38
C LEU A 232 -22.47 4.55 -8.05
N ILE A 233 -22.51 4.54 -9.38
CA ILE A 233 -23.38 5.39 -10.18
C ILE A 233 -24.50 4.52 -10.76
N ASP A 234 -25.74 4.87 -10.44
CA ASP A 234 -26.93 4.34 -11.11
C ASP A 234 -27.39 5.37 -12.15
N HIS A 235 -27.13 5.07 -13.42
CA HIS A 235 -27.43 5.95 -14.53
C HIS A 235 -28.62 5.40 -15.34
N PRO A 236 -29.70 6.19 -15.55
CA PRO A 236 -30.93 5.69 -16.16
C PRO A 236 -30.75 5.26 -17.63
N LEU A 237 -29.84 5.91 -18.37
CA LEU A 237 -29.55 5.59 -19.79
C LEU A 237 -28.39 4.61 -20.00
N HIS A 238 -27.30 4.75 -19.24
CA HIS A 238 -26.04 4.01 -19.46
C HIS A 238 -25.80 2.85 -18.49
N GLY A 239 -26.72 2.61 -17.54
CA GLY A 239 -26.66 1.50 -16.61
C GLY A 239 -25.82 1.75 -15.35
N LEU A 240 -25.45 0.67 -14.65
CA LEU A 240 -24.68 0.76 -13.42
C LEU A 240 -23.19 0.87 -13.71
N MET A 241 -22.54 1.81 -13.02
CA MET A 241 -21.14 2.12 -13.19
C MET A 241 -20.48 2.35 -11.84
N MET A 242 -19.16 2.31 -11.82
CA MET A 242 -18.36 2.63 -10.63
C MET A 242 -17.37 3.75 -10.94
N VAL A 243 -17.07 4.57 -9.93
CA VAL A 243 -15.82 5.31 -9.86
C VAL A 243 -14.96 4.67 -8.79
N ASP A 244 -13.78 4.20 -9.21
CA ASP A 244 -12.91 3.32 -8.43
C ASP A 244 -13.62 2.05 -7.92
N THR A 245 -12.86 1.16 -7.29
CA THR A 245 -13.36 -0.14 -6.83
C THR A 245 -12.92 -0.49 -5.41
N GLY A 246 -12.09 0.34 -4.80
CA GLY A 246 -11.62 0.13 -3.43
C GLY A 246 -10.67 -1.06 -3.31
N VAL A 247 -10.61 -1.59 -2.09
CA VAL A 247 -9.79 -2.73 -1.70
C VAL A 247 -10.57 -4.04 -1.87
N SER A 248 -9.89 -5.13 -2.22
CA SER A 248 -10.49 -6.46 -2.27
C SER A 248 -10.34 -7.24 -0.95
N TRP A 249 -11.22 -8.23 -0.72
CA TRP A 249 -11.08 -9.14 0.41
C TRP A 249 -9.71 -9.82 0.45
N GLU A 250 -9.22 -10.30 -0.69
CA GLU A 250 -7.93 -10.95 -0.83
C GLU A 250 -6.77 -10.01 -0.48
N GLN A 251 -6.85 -8.73 -0.88
CA GLN A 251 -5.83 -7.73 -0.57
C GLN A 251 -5.70 -7.49 0.94
N ALA A 252 -6.82 -7.39 1.65
CA ALA A 252 -6.84 -7.15 3.10
C ALA A 252 -6.59 -8.41 3.95
N ASN A 253 -6.96 -9.60 3.46
CA ASN A 253 -6.97 -10.83 4.27
C ASN A 253 -6.04 -11.96 3.77
N ASP A 254 -5.54 -11.88 2.54
CA ASP A 254 -4.50 -12.77 1.96
C ASP A 254 -3.42 -11.94 1.24
N HIS A 255 -2.91 -10.91 1.92
CA HIS A 255 -1.93 -9.95 1.37
C HIS A 255 -0.75 -10.64 0.63
N ASP A 256 -0.11 -11.64 1.24
CA ASP A 256 0.98 -12.41 0.61
C ASP A 256 0.57 -13.02 -0.74
N GLY A 257 -0.66 -13.52 -0.80
CA GLY A 257 -1.25 -14.11 -1.98
C GLY A 257 -1.54 -13.11 -3.07
N TYR A 258 -2.17 -12.02 -2.68
CA TYR A 258 -2.58 -10.93 -3.54
C TYR A 258 -1.40 -10.31 -4.29
N TYR A 259 -0.33 -9.94 -3.56
CA TYR A 259 0.86 -9.31 -4.15
C TYR A 259 1.87 -10.31 -4.68
N GLY A 260 1.54 -11.61 -4.71
CA GLY A 260 2.44 -12.65 -5.21
C GLY A 260 3.78 -12.67 -4.47
N HIS A 261 3.77 -12.41 -3.15
CA HIS A 261 4.97 -12.41 -2.31
C HIS A 261 5.50 -13.83 -2.06
N GLY A 262 5.73 -14.62 -3.11
CA GLY A 262 6.36 -15.94 -3.02
C GLY A 262 7.83 -15.88 -2.58
N GLY A 263 8.49 -14.72 -2.74
CA GLY A 263 9.89 -14.50 -2.40
C GLY A 263 10.10 -13.71 -1.10
N MET A 264 11.12 -14.11 -0.33
CA MET A 264 11.46 -13.48 0.97
C MET A 264 11.64 -11.96 0.88
N ALA A 265 12.28 -11.46 -0.19
CA ALA A 265 12.55 -10.03 -0.34
C ALA A 265 11.27 -9.19 -0.43
N SER A 266 10.23 -9.71 -1.08
CA SER A 266 8.96 -8.99 -1.21
C SER A 266 8.24 -8.91 0.14
N ARG A 267 8.22 -10.01 0.91
CA ARG A 267 7.60 -10.07 2.26
C ARG A 267 8.28 -9.17 3.29
N LEU A 268 9.57 -8.93 3.11
CA LEU A 268 10.35 -8.05 3.97
C LEU A 268 10.01 -6.57 3.75
N LEU A 269 9.50 -6.21 2.57
CA LEU A 269 9.29 -4.84 2.16
C LEU A 269 7.82 -4.41 2.22
N THR A 270 6.89 -5.32 2.49
CA THR A 270 5.43 -5.02 2.51
C THR A 270 4.81 -5.20 3.88
N GLU A 271 3.82 -4.35 4.19
CA GLU A 271 3.09 -4.41 5.45
C GLU A 271 1.74 -5.13 5.29
N ARG A 272 1.62 -6.32 5.88
CA ARG A 272 0.40 -7.15 5.74
C ARG A 272 -0.85 -6.53 6.34
N HIS A 273 -0.70 -5.57 7.23
CA HIS A 273 -1.79 -4.88 7.92
C HIS A 273 -2.05 -3.48 7.35
N GLU A 274 -1.53 -3.20 6.15
CA GLU A 274 -1.80 -1.98 5.40
C GLU A 274 -3.29 -1.81 5.13
N TYR A 275 -4.01 -2.89 4.82
CA TYR A 275 -5.46 -2.82 4.56
C TYR A 275 -6.29 -3.54 5.61
N ARG A 276 -7.44 -2.96 5.91
CA ARG A 276 -8.46 -3.53 6.79
C ARG A 276 -9.80 -3.54 6.08
N LEU A 277 -10.38 -4.71 5.94
CA LEU A 277 -11.67 -4.86 5.28
C LEU A 277 -12.47 -5.96 5.99
N THR A 278 -13.62 -5.58 6.52
CA THR A 278 -14.63 -6.53 7.03
C THR A 278 -15.52 -7.03 5.90
N ALA A 279 -16.21 -8.16 6.08
CA ALA A 279 -17.06 -8.73 5.04
C ALA A 279 -18.16 -7.72 4.62
N ASP A 280 -18.63 -6.93 5.56
CA ASP A 280 -19.62 -5.87 5.38
C ASP A 280 -19.14 -4.70 4.49
N GLN A 281 -17.83 -4.45 4.45
CA GLN A 281 -17.20 -3.40 3.64
C GLN A 281 -16.85 -3.89 2.23
N ASP A 282 -16.93 -5.20 1.94
CA ASP A 282 -16.63 -5.70 0.60
C ASP A 282 -17.56 -5.06 -0.45
N LEU A 283 -16.99 -4.66 -1.58
CA LEU A 283 -17.71 -4.00 -2.67
C LEU A 283 -18.99 -4.75 -3.06
N ARG A 284 -18.96 -6.08 -3.13
CA ARG A 284 -20.13 -6.90 -3.52
C ARG A 284 -21.24 -6.79 -2.48
N VAL A 285 -20.89 -6.72 -1.21
CA VAL A 285 -21.85 -6.58 -0.10
C VAL A 285 -22.42 -5.16 -0.07
N GLN A 286 -21.58 -4.15 -0.21
CA GLN A 286 -22.00 -2.75 -0.28
C GLN A 286 -23.00 -2.51 -1.43
N VAL A 287 -22.70 -3.03 -2.62
CA VAL A 287 -23.59 -2.97 -3.80
C VAL A 287 -24.89 -3.76 -3.56
N ALA A 288 -24.81 -4.96 -3.00
CA ALA A 288 -25.99 -5.78 -2.67
C ALA A 288 -26.92 -5.12 -1.64
N ARG A 289 -26.36 -4.42 -0.64
CA ARG A 289 -27.14 -3.68 0.37
C ARG A 289 -27.95 -2.53 -0.21
N LEU A 290 -27.52 -1.98 -1.35
CA LEU A 290 -28.25 -0.98 -2.12
C LEU A 290 -29.32 -1.59 -3.04
N GLY A 291 -29.40 -2.92 -3.12
CA GLY A 291 -30.36 -3.65 -3.95
C GLY A 291 -29.92 -3.87 -5.40
N TYR A 292 -28.62 -3.75 -5.69
CA TYR A 292 -28.06 -4.01 -7.02
C TYR A 292 -27.23 -5.30 -7.04
N ASP A 293 -27.05 -5.91 -8.22
CA ASP A 293 -26.09 -7.00 -8.40
C ASP A 293 -24.79 -6.43 -8.97
N VAL A 294 -23.67 -6.75 -8.35
CA VAL A 294 -22.33 -6.37 -8.80
C VAL A 294 -22.06 -6.75 -10.26
N LYS A 295 -22.73 -7.79 -10.78
CA LYS A 295 -22.63 -8.25 -12.17
C LYS A 295 -23.31 -7.31 -13.18
N GLU A 296 -24.18 -6.41 -12.73
CA GLU A 296 -24.84 -5.41 -13.57
C GLU A 296 -23.95 -4.19 -13.84
N ILE A 297 -22.83 -4.04 -13.10
CA ILE A 297 -21.87 -2.96 -13.31
C ILE A 297 -21.15 -3.19 -14.64
N SER A 298 -21.40 -2.30 -15.61
CA SER A 298 -20.88 -2.41 -16.98
C SER A 298 -19.62 -1.60 -17.21
N THR A 299 -19.40 -0.53 -16.44
CA THR A 299 -18.28 0.40 -16.62
C THR A 299 -17.66 0.76 -15.27
N VAL A 300 -16.33 0.80 -15.22
CA VAL A 300 -15.56 1.34 -14.09
C VAL A 300 -14.72 2.49 -14.61
N PHE A 301 -14.88 3.68 -14.06
CA PHE A 301 -13.97 4.80 -14.26
C PHE A 301 -12.92 4.75 -13.14
N LEU A 302 -11.70 4.35 -13.46
CA LEU A 302 -10.61 4.39 -12.49
C LEU A 302 -9.98 5.78 -12.48
N THR A 303 -9.94 6.42 -11.32
CA THR A 303 -9.22 7.70 -11.16
C THR A 303 -7.73 7.50 -11.42
N HIS A 304 -7.17 6.39 -10.95
CA HIS A 304 -5.82 5.91 -11.25
C HIS A 304 -5.66 4.42 -10.90
N VAL A 305 -4.43 3.90 -11.03
CA VAL A 305 -4.14 2.45 -11.01
C VAL A 305 -3.60 1.89 -9.69
N HIS A 306 -3.49 2.69 -8.63
CA HIS A 306 -3.09 2.16 -7.33
C HIS A 306 -4.12 1.17 -6.80
N ASP A 307 -3.65 0.27 -5.96
CA ASP A 307 -4.36 -0.93 -5.52
C ASP A 307 -5.54 -0.65 -4.59
N ASP A 308 -5.52 0.42 -3.81
CA ASP A 308 -6.68 0.87 -3.05
C ASP A 308 -7.79 1.51 -3.88
N HIS A 309 -7.54 1.76 -5.17
CA HIS A 309 -8.56 2.18 -6.14
C HIS A 309 -8.95 1.04 -7.09
N ALA A 310 -7.98 0.22 -7.49
CA ALA A 310 -8.15 -0.85 -8.48
C ALA A 310 -8.41 -2.24 -7.87
N GLY A 311 -8.23 -2.44 -6.56
CA GLY A 311 -8.23 -3.77 -5.94
C GLY A 311 -9.57 -4.51 -6.09
N GLY A 312 -10.68 -3.79 -5.98
CA GLY A 312 -12.03 -4.34 -6.15
C GLY A 312 -12.39 -4.77 -7.59
N LEU A 313 -11.58 -4.45 -8.60
CA LEU A 313 -11.80 -4.86 -10.01
C LEU A 313 -11.99 -6.37 -10.17
N ARG A 314 -11.38 -7.17 -9.29
CA ARG A 314 -11.54 -8.63 -9.29
C ARG A 314 -12.99 -9.10 -9.11
N SER A 315 -13.82 -8.28 -8.47
CA SER A 315 -15.26 -8.52 -8.31
C SER A 315 -16.07 -8.10 -9.55
N LEU A 316 -15.45 -7.43 -10.53
CA LEU A 316 -16.07 -6.82 -11.72
C LEU A 316 -15.50 -7.35 -13.04
N PRO A 317 -15.36 -8.68 -13.26
CA PRO A 317 -14.66 -9.22 -14.44
C PRO A 317 -15.36 -8.95 -15.79
N ARG A 318 -16.58 -8.41 -15.77
CA ARG A 318 -17.37 -8.09 -16.97
C ARG A 318 -17.32 -6.61 -17.33
N ALA A 319 -16.88 -5.74 -16.42
CA ALA A 319 -16.90 -4.31 -16.63
C ALA A 319 -15.83 -3.88 -17.64
N THR A 320 -16.14 -2.86 -18.42
CA THR A 320 -15.15 -2.09 -19.17
C THR A 320 -14.46 -1.13 -18.21
N VAL A 321 -13.14 -1.16 -18.15
CA VAL A 321 -12.36 -0.31 -17.25
C VAL A 321 -11.82 0.87 -18.05
N VAL A 322 -12.35 2.05 -17.79
CA VAL A 322 -11.93 3.31 -18.37
C VAL A 322 -10.85 3.93 -17.49
N MET A 323 -9.64 4.06 -18.01
CA MET A 323 -8.49 4.66 -17.31
C MET A 323 -7.58 5.38 -18.31
N ASP A 324 -6.79 6.33 -17.83
CA ASP A 324 -5.78 6.98 -18.67
C ASP A 324 -4.68 6.00 -19.10
N ARG A 325 -4.21 6.15 -20.35
CA ARG A 325 -3.18 5.26 -20.90
C ARG A 325 -1.83 5.44 -20.23
N ARG A 326 -1.51 6.65 -19.75
CA ARG A 326 -0.25 6.93 -19.05
C ARG A 326 -0.15 6.11 -17.78
N ASP A 327 -1.24 5.95 -17.04
CA ASP A 327 -1.25 5.09 -15.85
C ASP A 327 -1.05 3.62 -16.19
N TRP A 328 -1.65 3.13 -17.28
CA TRP A 328 -1.41 1.75 -17.73
C TRP A 328 0.03 1.50 -18.19
N ASN A 329 0.70 2.51 -18.74
CA ASN A 329 2.04 2.36 -19.30
C ASN A 329 3.15 2.64 -18.28
N GLU A 330 2.92 3.60 -17.38
CA GLU A 330 3.96 4.22 -16.53
C GLU A 330 3.59 4.20 -15.04
N GLY A 331 2.34 3.89 -14.70
CA GLY A 331 1.87 3.86 -13.31
C GLY A 331 2.36 2.64 -12.53
N VAL A 332 2.26 2.74 -11.20
CA VAL A 332 2.56 1.63 -10.29
C VAL A 332 1.36 0.68 -10.26
N LEU A 333 1.37 -0.28 -11.18
CA LEU A 333 0.30 -1.26 -11.35
C LEU A 333 0.51 -2.50 -10.48
N TYR A 334 -0.60 -3.05 -10.00
CA TYR A 334 -0.65 -4.34 -9.32
C TYR A 334 -1.35 -5.37 -10.22
N PRO A 335 -0.60 -6.25 -10.91
CA PRO A 335 -1.16 -7.10 -11.98
C PRO A 335 -2.39 -7.91 -11.55
N TYR A 336 -2.39 -8.41 -10.31
CA TYR A 336 -3.47 -9.23 -9.77
C TYR A 336 -4.84 -8.53 -9.77
N SER A 337 -4.89 -7.19 -9.64
CA SER A 337 -6.13 -6.41 -9.77
C SER A 337 -6.70 -6.45 -11.18
N PHE A 338 -5.83 -6.43 -12.20
CA PHE A 338 -6.18 -6.24 -13.60
C PHE A 338 -6.31 -7.55 -14.40
N ASP A 339 -5.85 -8.67 -13.86
CA ASP A 339 -5.80 -9.96 -14.56
C ASP A 339 -7.12 -10.38 -15.21
N LEU A 340 -8.26 -10.05 -14.58
CA LEU A 340 -9.60 -10.42 -15.06
C LEU A 340 -10.23 -9.39 -16.01
N VAL A 341 -9.62 -8.22 -16.19
CA VAL A 341 -10.20 -7.08 -16.94
C VAL A 341 -9.26 -6.49 -17.99
N LYS A 342 -8.02 -6.98 -18.11
CA LYS A 342 -7.00 -6.48 -19.05
C LYS A 342 -7.43 -6.44 -20.53
N GLU A 343 -8.41 -7.27 -20.91
CA GLU A 343 -8.97 -7.32 -22.28
C GLU A 343 -10.13 -6.33 -22.48
N ARG A 344 -10.53 -5.64 -21.41
CA ARG A 344 -11.69 -4.72 -21.35
C ARG A 344 -11.26 -3.30 -20.98
N LEU A 345 -10.02 -2.94 -21.26
CA LEU A 345 -9.48 -1.62 -20.95
C LEU A 345 -9.86 -0.63 -22.06
N SER A 346 -10.41 0.50 -21.66
CA SER A 346 -10.76 1.63 -22.52
C SER A 346 -9.98 2.85 -22.09
N PHE A 347 -9.50 3.62 -23.06
CA PHE A 347 -8.56 4.70 -22.83
C PHE A 347 -9.12 5.99 -23.41
N PRO A 348 -9.42 6.99 -22.58
CA PRO A 348 -9.93 8.27 -23.04
C PRO A 348 -8.86 9.05 -23.83
N ALA A 349 -9.31 9.82 -24.81
CA ALA A 349 -8.50 10.72 -25.64
C ALA A 349 -8.48 12.17 -25.11
N PHE A 350 -9.46 12.55 -24.27
CA PHE A 350 -9.61 13.91 -23.72
C PHE A 350 -9.75 15.02 -24.78
N ASP A 351 -10.54 14.73 -25.81
CA ASP A 351 -10.73 15.56 -27.01
C ASP A 351 -12.08 16.30 -27.07
N SER A 352 -12.90 16.26 -26.01
CA SER A 352 -14.17 17.00 -25.93
C SER A 352 -13.99 18.51 -25.69
N GLY A 353 -12.74 18.99 -25.65
CA GLY A 353 -12.40 20.40 -25.44
C GLY A 353 -12.35 20.82 -23.97
N PRO A 354 -12.24 22.14 -23.70
CA PRO A 354 -12.14 22.65 -22.34
C PRO A 354 -13.48 22.56 -21.59
N LEU A 355 -13.42 22.28 -20.29
CA LEU A 355 -14.56 22.33 -19.38
C LEU A 355 -14.18 23.08 -18.11
N LEU A 356 -14.87 24.18 -17.84
CA LEU A 356 -14.63 25.02 -16.65
C LEU A 356 -13.14 25.40 -16.54
N ALA A 357 -12.46 24.98 -15.47
CA ALA A 357 -11.05 25.25 -15.22
C ALA A 357 -10.08 24.27 -15.91
N PHE A 358 -10.59 23.28 -16.64
CA PHE A 358 -9.82 22.22 -17.29
C PHE A 358 -9.65 22.50 -18.79
N PRO A 359 -8.41 22.49 -19.31
CA PRO A 359 -8.17 22.77 -20.73
C PRO A 359 -8.58 21.62 -21.66
N HIS A 360 -8.65 20.40 -21.13
CA HIS A 360 -9.03 19.19 -21.84
C HIS A 360 -10.00 18.39 -20.97
N SER A 361 -10.94 17.73 -21.61
CA SER A 361 -11.94 16.87 -20.97
C SER A 361 -12.41 15.82 -21.94
N GLN A 362 -13.07 14.78 -21.44
CA GLN A 362 -13.82 13.85 -22.26
C GLN A 362 -15.22 13.64 -21.71
N ASP A 363 -16.23 14.05 -22.48
CA ASP A 363 -17.60 13.60 -22.26
C ASP A 363 -17.70 12.15 -22.72
N HIS A 364 -17.80 11.22 -21.77
CA HIS A 364 -17.67 9.80 -22.06
C HIS A 364 -18.83 9.25 -22.90
N PHE A 365 -20.03 9.78 -22.70
CA PHE A 365 -21.24 9.34 -23.40
C PHE A 365 -21.72 10.35 -24.45
N GLY A 366 -21.20 11.57 -24.46
CA GLY A 366 -21.59 12.63 -25.38
C GLY A 366 -22.88 13.37 -24.99
N ASP A 367 -23.42 13.09 -23.79
CA ASP A 367 -24.60 13.74 -23.23
C ASP A 367 -24.29 14.63 -22.01
N GLY A 368 -23.01 14.75 -21.65
CA GLY A 368 -22.51 15.56 -20.55
C GLY A 368 -22.74 14.97 -19.15
N SER A 369 -23.31 13.76 -19.05
CA SER A 369 -23.63 13.12 -17.77
C SER A 369 -22.39 12.66 -17.00
N VAL A 370 -21.37 12.16 -17.70
CA VAL A 370 -20.11 11.69 -17.14
C VAL A 370 -18.96 12.29 -17.92
N VAL A 371 -18.19 13.17 -17.27
CA VAL A 371 -17.05 13.87 -17.89
C VAL A 371 -15.76 13.54 -17.17
N LEU A 372 -14.75 13.10 -17.91
CA LEU A 372 -13.42 12.76 -17.42
C LEU A 372 -12.50 13.98 -17.52
N LEU A 373 -11.78 14.27 -16.44
CA LEU A 373 -10.97 15.48 -16.28
C LEU A 373 -9.52 15.11 -15.91
N PRO A 374 -8.54 15.32 -16.81
CA PRO A 374 -7.14 15.03 -16.53
C PRO A 374 -6.59 15.83 -15.35
N THR A 375 -5.97 15.13 -14.41
CA THR A 375 -5.37 15.66 -13.17
C THR A 375 -4.04 14.98 -12.85
N PRO A 376 -3.09 14.91 -13.80
CA PRO A 376 -1.84 14.20 -13.59
C PRO A 376 -1.05 14.79 -12.41
N GLY A 377 -0.28 13.96 -11.72
CA GLY A 377 0.57 14.40 -10.61
C GLY A 377 0.75 13.32 -9.55
N HIS A 378 -0.35 12.91 -8.90
CA HIS A 378 -0.32 11.78 -7.97
C HIS A 378 0.10 10.48 -8.69
N SER A 379 -0.50 10.23 -9.86
CA SER A 379 -0.02 9.27 -10.85
C SER A 379 0.13 9.96 -12.21
N PRO A 380 0.90 9.39 -13.17
CA PRO A 380 1.12 9.98 -14.49
C PRO A 380 -0.17 10.29 -15.28
N GLY A 381 -1.19 9.46 -15.09
CA GLY A 381 -2.48 9.49 -15.76
C GLY A 381 -3.68 9.77 -14.86
N HIS A 382 -3.49 10.23 -13.61
CA HIS A 382 -4.60 10.47 -12.69
C HIS A 382 -5.69 11.35 -13.32
N MET A 383 -6.96 10.96 -13.18
CA MET A 383 -8.12 11.73 -13.64
C MET A 383 -9.20 11.86 -12.57
N CYS A 384 -9.84 13.04 -12.51
CA CYS A 384 -11.10 13.21 -11.81
C CYS A 384 -12.26 12.77 -12.72
N VAL A 385 -13.36 12.37 -12.09
CA VAL A 385 -14.62 12.05 -12.79
C VAL A 385 -15.68 13.03 -12.30
N LEU A 386 -16.33 13.75 -13.23
CA LEU A 386 -17.45 14.63 -12.95
C LEU A 386 -18.74 13.95 -13.38
N VAL A 387 -19.66 13.72 -12.46
CA VAL A 387 -20.98 13.16 -12.75
C VAL A 387 -22.04 14.21 -12.49
N ARG A 388 -22.87 14.49 -13.50
CA ARG A 388 -23.99 15.41 -13.40
C ARG A 388 -25.26 14.67 -13.06
N MET A 389 -25.97 15.18 -12.06
CA MET A 389 -27.28 14.73 -11.61
C MET A 389 -28.28 15.88 -11.78
N ASP A 390 -29.55 15.64 -11.44
CA ASP A 390 -30.56 16.70 -11.48
C ASP A 390 -30.27 17.79 -10.44
N GLY A 391 -29.81 18.95 -10.89
CA GLY A 391 -29.58 20.13 -10.04
C GLY A 391 -28.35 20.04 -9.13
N ALA A 392 -27.48 19.06 -9.35
CA ALA A 392 -26.24 18.86 -8.59
C ALA A 392 -25.19 18.16 -9.47
N SER A 393 -23.91 18.38 -9.18
CA SER A 393 -22.83 17.57 -9.73
C SER A 393 -22.00 16.93 -8.61
N ALA A 394 -21.41 15.77 -8.88
CA ALA A 394 -20.46 15.10 -7.99
C ALA A 394 -19.10 15.05 -8.70
N LEU A 395 -18.05 15.56 -8.04
CA LEU A 395 -16.68 15.49 -8.53
C LEU A 395 -15.90 14.47 -7.71
N PHE A 396 -15.61 13.32 -8.29
CA PHE A 396 -14.74 12.30 -7.69
C PHE A 396 -13.29 12.67 -7.98
N MET A 397 -12.51 12.87 -6.93
CA MET A 397 -11.17 13.45 -7.06
C MET A 397 -10.04 12.42 -6.96
N GLY A 398 -10.38 11.16 -6.67
CA GLY A 398 -9.40 10.13 -6.34
C GLY A 398 -8.37 10.68 -5.37
N ASP A 399 -7.12 10.65 -5.83
CA ASP A 399 -5.93 11.04 -5.10
C ASP A 399 -5.32 12.37 -5.54
N THR A 400 -6.07 13.16 -6.34
CA THR A 400 -5.73 14.57 -6.58
C THR A 400 -5.73 15.34 -5.25
N LEU A 401 -6.69 15.04 -4.36
CA LEU A 401 -6.86 15.64 -3.04
C LEU A 401 -7.43 14.57 -2.10
N TYR A 402 -6.71 14.17 -1.06
CA TYR A 402 -7.12 13.03 -0.23
C TYR A 402 -8.33 13.33 0.65
N THR A 403 -8.40 14.52 1.24
CA THR A 403 -9.42 14.90 2.25
C THR A 403 -9.79 16.38 2.15
N LEU A 404 -10.87 16.80 2.81
CA LEU A 404 -11.34 18.19 2.73
C LEU A 404 -10.25 19.25 3.04
N PRO A 405 -9.41 19.10 4.09
CA PRO A 405 -8.29 20.01 4.34
C PRO A 405 -7.27 20.15 3.21
N HIS A 406 -7.13 19.15 2.32
CA HIS A 406 -6.21 19.22 1.18
C HIS A 406 -6.62 20.28 0.14
N LEU A 407 -7.88 20.71 0.15
CA LEU A 407 -8.29 21.89 -0.62
C LEU A 407 -7.53 23.15 -0.19
N ALA A 408 -6.90 23.19 0.98
CA ALA A 408 -5.92 24.21 1.33
C ALA A 408 -4.52 23.83 0.84
N VAL A 409 -4.34 23.84 -0.49
CA VAL A 409 -3.13 23.37 -1.21
C VAL A 409 -1.82 24.03 -0.74
N ASP A 410 -1.91 25.26 -0.20
CA ASP A 410 -0.77 26.00 0.36
C ASP A 410 -0.52 25.74 1.84
N GLU A 411 -1.26 24.85 2.49
CA GLU A 411 -1.12 24.57 3.93
C GLU A 411 -1.03 23.07 4.22
N VAL A 412 -1.78 22.25 3.48
CA VAL A 412 -1.80 20.79 3.62
C VAL A 412 -1.63 20.14 2.27
N ARG A 413 -0.67 19.21 2.17
CA ARG A 413 -0.42 18.41 0.97
C ARG A 413 -0.20 16.96 1.37
N GLN A 414 -0.70 16.06 0.53
CA GLN A 414 -0.33 14.66 0.57
C GLN A 414 1.07 14.43 -0.01
N MET A 415 1.60 13.21 0.16
CA MET A 415 2.87 12.79 -0.42
C MET A 415 2.92 13.03 -1.94
N THR A 416 4.07 13.47 -2.41
CA THR A 416 4.36 13.71 -3.83
C THR A 416 5.62 12.94 -4.22
N ILE A 417 5.74 12.59 -5.50
CA ILE A 417 6.93 11.90 -6.02
C ILE A 417 8.12 12.89 -6.18
N GLY A 418 7.86 14.20 -6.07
CA GLY A 418 8.83 15.29 -6.17
C GLY A 418 8.99 15.85 -7.59
N GLY A 419 9.64 17.00 -7.70
CA GLY A 419 10.01 17.60 -8.99
C GLY A 419 8.79 18.00 -9.84
N ALA A 420 8.78 17.59 -11.11
CA ALA A 420 7.72 17.97 -12.05
C ALA A 420 6.35 17.37 -11.68
N ASP A 421 6.31 16.23 -10.99
CA ASP A 421 5.07 15.61 -10.54
C ASP A 421 4.38 16.43 -9.44
N THR A 422 5.15 16.97 -8.48
CA THR A 422 4.61 17.93 -7.49
C THR A 422 3.94 19.11 -8.19
N ALA A 423 4.63 19.71 -9.17
CA ALA A 423 4.09 20.87 -9.88
C ALA A 423 2.79 20.53 -10.63
N ARG A 424 2.73 19.35 -11.26
CA ARG A 424 1.53 18.84 -11.92
C ARG A 424 0.38 18.60 -10.94
N GLN A 425 0.66 17.96 -9.80
CA GLN A 425 -0.33 17.69 -8.75
C GLN A 425 -0.89 18.97 -8.15
N VAL A 426 -0.04 19.95 -7.85
CA VAL A 426 -0.46 21.27 -7.36
C VAL A 426 -1.35 21.96 -8.39
N GLU A 427 -0.94 22.00 -9.66
CA GLU A 427 -1.77 22.61 -10.71
C GLU A 427 -3.10 21.87 -10.90
N ALA A 428 -3.13 20.54 -10.83
CA ALA A 428 -4.36 19.76 -10.86
C ALA A 428 -5.30 20.13 -9.69
N ALA A 429 -4.77 20.22 -8.46
CA ALA A 429 -5.51 20.66 -7.30
C ALA A 429 -6.04 22.11 -7.45
N ARG A 430 -5.27 23.01 -8.07
CA ARG A 430 -5.73 24.38 -8.38
C ARG A 430 -6.87 24.41 -9.40
N ARG A 431 -6.86 23.51 -10.40
CA ARG A 431 -7.99 23.38 -11.34
C ARG A 431 -9.25 22.93 -10.63
N VAL A 432 -9.13 21.99 -9.69
CA VAL A 432 -10.24 21.57 -8.82
C VAL A 432 -10.77 22.73 -7.99
N GLN A 433 -9.90 23.50 -7.30
CA GLN A 433 -10.32 24.71 -6.57
C GLN A 433 -11.10 25.69 -7.47
N ARG A 434 -10.60 25.97 -8.68
CA ARG A 434 -11.26 26.88 -9.63
C ARG A 434 -12.61 26.33 -10.11
N LEU A 435 -12.73 25.03 -10.31
CA LEU A 435 -14.01 24.37 -10.65
C LEU A 435 -15.01 24.51 -9.50
N LEU A 436 -14.63 24.18 -8.27
CA LEU A 436 -15.50 24.25 -7.09
C LEU A 436 -15.88 25.70 -6.71
N ALA A 437 -15.07 26.68 -7.11
CA ALA A 437 -15.39 28.09 -6.96
C ALA A 437 -16.46 28.56 -7.96
N SER A 438 -16.43 28.07 -9.20
CA SER A 438 -17.35 28.51 -10.27
C SER A 438 -18.63 27.69 -10.37
N ALA A 439 -18.61 26.41 -9.98
CA ALA A 439 -19.75 25.50 -10.00
C ALA A 439 -20.15 25.14 -8.56
N THR A 440 -20.95 26.00 -7.93
CA THR A 440 -21.33 25.89 -6.51
C THR A 440 -22.28 24.72 -6.20
N ASP A 441 -22.88 24.13 -7.23
CA ASP A 441 -23.70 22.92 -7.19
C ASP A 441 -22.86 21.62 -7.30
N THR A 442 -21.54 21.74 -7.43
CA THR A 442 -20.62 20.60 -7.51
C THR A 442 -20.10 20.22 -6.12
N VAL A 443 -20.43 18.99 -5.69
CA VAL A 443 -19.96 18.41 -4.43
C VAL A 443 -18.62 17.69 -4.65
N PRO A 444 -17.54 18.06 -3.93
CA PRO A 444 -16.30 17.29 -3.93
C PRO A 444 -16.46 15.97 -3.17
N LEU A 445 -16.13 14.86 -3.82
CA LEU A 445 -16.12 13.52 -3.24
C LEU A 445 -14.69 12.98 -3.19
N PHE A 446 -14.26 12.59 -2.01
CA PHE A 446 -12.88 12.22 -1.68
C PHE A 446 -12.75 10.71 -1.51
N ALA A 447 -11.66 10.10 -1.98
CA ALA A 447 -11.43 8.66 -1.75
C ALA A 447 -11.10 8.35 -0.28
N HIS A 448 -10.43 9.27 0.41
CA HIS A 448 -9.83 9.02 1.73
C HIS A 448 -10.23 10.02 2.82
N ASP A 449 -11.33 10.75 2.65
CA ASP A 449 -11.76 11.74 3.64
C ASP A 449 -12.12 11.08 4.97
N ASN A 450 -11.26 11.27 5.97
CA ASN A 450 -11.46 10.86 7.36
C ASN A 450 -11.98 12.01 8.24
N THR A 451 -12.32 13.17 7.67
CA THR A 451 -12.89 14.31 8.41
C THR A 451 -14.38 14.12 8.67
N ARG A 452 -15.01 15.09 9.35
CA ARG A 452 -16.47 15.08 9.58
C ARG A 452 -17.27 15.31 8.29
N TYR A 453 -16.66 15.87 7.25
CA TYR A 453 -17.31 16.15 5.98
C TYR A 453 -17.85 14.87 5.33
N ARG A 454 -17.10 13.77 5.39
CA ARG A 454 -17.55 12.44 4.91
C ARG A 454 -18.92 12.01 5.46
N HIS A 455 -19.22 12.32 6.72
CA HIS A 455 -20.50 11.95 7.33
C HIS A 455 -21.66 12.80 6.78
N ALA A 456 -21.39 14.09 6.52
CA ALA A 456 -22.34 14.96 5.85
C ALA A 456 -22.61 14.49 4.42
N VAL A 457 -21.56 14.10 3.69
CA VAL A 457 -21.68 13.49 2.34
C VAL A 457 -22.50 12.21 2.38
N ALA A 458 -22.19 11.27 3.28
CA ALA A 458 -22.93 10.01 3.39
C ALA A 458 -24.43 10.24 3.70
N SER A 459 -24.76 11.25 4.51
CA SER A 459 -26.15 11.64 4.78
C SER A 459 -26.82 12.21 3.52
N ALA A 460 -26.20 13.18 2.87
CA ALA A 460 -26.74 13.89 1.71
C ALA A 460 -26.90 12.98 0.48
N PHE A 461 -26.03 11.99 0.31
CA PHE A 461 -26.11 11.00 -0.77
C PHE A 461 -26.85 9.73 -0.35
N SER A 462 -27.55 9.74 0.78
CA SER A 462 -28.27 8.55 1.26
C SER A 462 -29.36 8.08 0.28
N GLN A 463 -29.98 8.99 -0.47
CA GLN A 463 -30.95 8.64 -1.53
C GLN A 463 -30.33 8.62 -2.93
N GLY A 464 -29.00 8.76 -3.01
CA GLY A 464 -28.27 8.81 -4.26
C GLY A 464 -28.15 10.20 -4.89
N ARG A 465 -28.85 11.21 -4.35
CA ARG A 465 -28.77 12.58 -4.83
C ARG A 465 -29.09 13.54 -3.69
N PRO A 466 -28.25 14.55 -3.44
CA PRO A 466 -28.55 15.59 -2.46
C PRO A 466 -29.64 16.54 -2.98
N ASP A 467 -30.54 16.98 -2.10
CA ASP A 467 -31.44 18.09 -2.40
C ASP A 467 -30.76 19.46 -2.22
N ALA A 468 -31.46 20.55 -2.54
CA ALA A 468 -30.91 21.90 -2.46
C ALA A 468 -30.50 22.31 -1.02
N ALA A 469 -31.21 21.84 0.00
CA ALA A 469 -30.89 22.13 1.40
C ALA A 469 -29.66 21.34 1.85
N GLU A 470 -29.51 20.10 1.40
CA GLU A 470 -28.35 19.25 1.65
C GLU A 470 -27.10 19.77 0.93
N LEU A 471 -27.22 20.22 -0.33
CA LEU A 471 -26.13 20.90 -1.06
C LEU A 471 -25.65 22.13 -0.30
N LEU A 472 -26.58 22.97 0.16
CA LEU A 472 -26.24 24.15 0.95
C LEU A 472 -25.60 23.77 2.29
N ALA A 473 -26.04 22.69 2.93
CA ALA A 473 -25.44 22.20 4.17
C ALA A 473 -24.00 21.70 3.96
N LEU A 474 -23.74 20.97 2.87
CA LEU A 474 -22.39 20.54 2.48
C LEU A 474 -21.50 21.76 2.22
N ARG A 475 -22.00 22.76 1.50
CA ARG A 475 -21.25 24.00 1.26
C ARG A 475 -20.93 24.73 2.54
N ARG A 476 -21.91 24.91 3.43
CA ARG A 476 -21.69 25.50 4.76
C ARG A 476 -20.66 24.72 5.57
N HIS A 477 -20.64 23.38 5.48
CA HIS A 477 -19.61 22.58 6.14
C HIS A 477 -18.22 22.91 5.58
N MET A 478 -18.06 22.96 4.25
CA MET A 478 -16.80 23.39 3.64
C MET A 478 -16.39 24.78 4.12
N ASP A 479 -17.33 25.73 4.17
CA ASP A 479 -17.08 27.09 4.63
C ASP A 479 -16.72 27.17 6.14
N THR A 480 -16.98 26.14 6.95
CA THR A 480 -16.48 26.05 8.34
C THR A 480 -15.05 25.54 8.44
N VAL A 481 -14.57 24.86 7.40
CA VAL A 481 -13.21 24.32 7.32
C VAL A 481 -12.28 25.29 6.59
N LEU A 482 -12.78 25.90 5.51
CA LEU A 482 -12.01 26.70 4.56
C LEU A 482 -12.51 28.15 4.48
N THR A 483 -11.58 29.07 4.24
CA THR A 483 -11.87 30.45 3.84
C THR A 483 -12.15 30.52 2.33
N PRO A 484 -12.77 31.62 1.82
CA PRO A 484 -13.03 31.79 0.39
C PRO A 484 -11.77 31.76 -0.50
N ASP A 485 -10.60 32.08 0.05
CA ASP A 485 -9.29 32.00 -0.61
C ASP A 485 -8.60 30.64 -0.42
N TRP A 486 -9.34 29.61 0.00
CA TRP A 486 -8.88 28.24 0.18
C TRP A 486 -7.77 28.07 1.22
N ARG A 487 -7.89 28.75 2.36
CA ARG A 487 -7.06 28.50 3.54
C ARG A 487 -7.87 27.81 4.63
N LEU A 488 -7.21 27.05 5.48
CA LEU A 488 -7.81 26.48 6.67
C LEU A 488 -8.19 27.58 7.65
N ARG A 489 -9.39 27.44 8.21
CA ARG A 489 -9.81 28.27 9.33
C ARG A 489 -9.05 27.88 10.60
N PRO A 490 -8.92 28.79 11.58
CA PRO A 490 -8.28 28.49 12.85
C PRO A 490 -8.82 27.19 13.47
N GLY A 491 -7.90 26.33 13.89
CA GLY A 491 -8.22 25.01 14.46
C GLY A 491 -8.34 23.87 13.42
N GLN A 492 -8.63 24.17 12.16
CA GLN A 492 -8.88 23.14 11.13
C GLN A 492 -7.60 22.47 10.58
N ALA A 493 -6.43 22.86 11.09
CA ALA A 493 -5.17 22.21 10.78
C ALA A 493 -5.15 20.77 11.36
N PRO A 494 -4.85 19.75 10.53
CA PRO A 494 -4.72 18.38 10.99
C PRO A 494 -3.54 18.25 11.96
N HIS A 495 -3.72 17.48 13.02
CA HIS A 495 -2.63 17.04 13.89
C HIS A 495 -2.83 15.60 14.33
N PHE A 496 -1.71 14.89 14.50
CA PHE A 496 -1.69 13.52 14.96
C PHE A 496 -2.04 13.43 16.45
N VAL A 497 -2.94 12.51 16.79
CA VAL A 497 -3.28 12.14 18.16
C VAL A 497 -2.87 10.68 18.37
N PRO A 498 -1.87 10.40 19.24
CA PRO A 498 -1.45 9.04 19.53
C PRO A 498 -2.58 8.20 20.13
N SER A 499 -2.58 6.89 19.85
CA SER A 499 -3.50 5.95 20.51
C SER A 499 -3.34 6.00 22.02
N SER A 500 -4.46 6.01 22.76
CA SER A 500 -4.50 6.01 24.23
C SER A 500 -3.80 4.81 24.87
N SER A 501 -3.62 3.72 24.12
CA SER A 501 -2.91 2.51 24.56
C SER A 501 -1.38 2.55 24.36
N GLY A 502 -0.85 3.58 23.69
CA GLY A 502 0.59 3.73 23.41
C GLY A 502 1.16 2.77 22.35
N ALA A 503 0.37 1.80 21.87
CA ALA A 503 0.72 0.89 20.79
C ALA A 503 -0.42 0.87 19.75
N GLY A 504 -0.13 1.27 18.51
CA GLY A 504 -1.05 1.12 17.39
C GLY A 504 -1.38 2.42 16.63
N VAL A 505 -2.39 2.30 15.77
CA VAL A 505 -2.88 3.36 14.88
C VAL A 505 -3.53 4.47 15.70
N GLY A 506 -3.04 5.70 15.52
CA GLY A 506 -3.60 6.92 16.12
C GLY A 506 -4.73 7.53 15.30
N GLU A 507 -5.17 8.71 15.72
CA GLU A 507 -6.25 9.46 15.10
C GLU A 507 -5.74 10.79 14.52
N VAL A 508 -6.53 11.39 13.62
CA VAL A 508 -6.33 12.75 13.14
C VAL A 508 -7.38 13.63 13.79
N ALA A 509 -6.93 14.65 14.52
CA ALA A 509 -7.81 15.65 15.09
C ALA A 509 -7.67 16.99 14.38
N PHE A 510 -8.74 17.76 14.45
CA PHE A 510 -8.89 19.11 13.93
C PHE A 510 -9.40 19.92 15.13
N ARG A 511 -8.64 20.93 15.59
CA ARG A 511 -8.93 21.72 16.80
C ARG A 511 -10.06 22.73 16.62
#